data_AF-A0A3C1MSP1-F1
#
_entry.id   AF-A0A3C1MSP1-F1
#
_cell.length_a   1.000
_cell.length_b   1.000
_cell.length_c   1.000
_cell.angle_alpha   90.00
_cell.angle_beta   90.00
_cell.angle_gamma   90.00
#
_symmetry.space_group_name_H-M   'P 1'
#
loop_
_entity.id
_entity.type
_entity.pdbx_description
1 polymer ?
#
loop_
_entity_poly.entity_id
_entity_poly.type
_entity_poly.pdbx_seq_one_letter_code
_entity_poly.pdbx_strand_id
1 'polypeptide(L)'
;QASNPNSYSIDPSLTGPYAHLLQPATTYATGLPPGVPDARFPANLPNGPFQITKYVSYDAHTGDPMHRFFQMWQQSNKGKMDLFVWADQTVGIGPQNGAPAPTPGNTFQGGEAMGFYNMSTGDAPLFKAMADHYAISDNYHQPIMGGTGANFIAIATGDVAFHNLNGVPDTPPANQIENPDPQPGTNNFYKQDGYRGGSYVDCSD
;
A
#
# COMPACT_ATOMS: atom_id res chain seq x y z
N GLN A 1 -4.02 0.64 15.49
CA GLN A 1 -5.30 1.29 15.15
C GLN A 1 -5.16 2.78 15.37
N ALA A 2 -5.79 3.60 14.52
CA ALA A 2 -5.84 5.04 14.65
C ALA A 2 -7.20 5.59 14.20
N SER A 3 -7.43 6.88 14.44
CA SER A 3 -8.64 7.59 14.01
C SER A 3 -8.28 8.87 13.25
N ASN A 4 -8.81 9.01 12.04
CA ASN A 4 -8.67 10.18 11.19
C ASN A 4 -9.95 10.44 10.36
N PRO A 5 -11.01 11.02 10.94
CA PRO A 5 -12.31 11.13 10.27
C PRO A 5 -12.56 12.43 9.50
N ASN A 6 -11.71 13.46 9.66
CA ASN A 6 -12.05 14.82 9.23
C ASN A 6 -11.22 15.31 8.04
N SER A 7 -9.90 15.25 8.14
CA SER A 7 -8.95 15.71 7.13
C SER A 7 -7.77 14.77 7.06
N TYR A 8 -7.02 14.79 5.97
CA TYR A 8 -5.77 14.04 5.93
C TYR A 8 -4.83 14.46 7.07
N SER A 9 -4.17 13.47 7.68
CA SER A 9 -3.12 13.65 8.67
C SER A 9 -2.09 12.54 8.51
N ILE A 10 -0.81 12.90 8.50
CA ILE A 10 0.30 11.94 8.45
C ILE A 10 0.50 11.21 9.79
N ASP A 11 0.09 11.83 10.90
CA ASP A 11 0.24 11.32 12.27
C ASP A 11 -1.08 11.35 13.05
N PRO A 12 -2.09 10.59 12.61
CA PRO A 12 -3.36 10.51 13.31
C PRO A 12 -3.22 9.94 14.72
N SER A 13 -4.18 10.29 15.58
CA SER A 13 -4.23 9.79 16.96
C SER A 13 -4.41 8.27 17.00
N LEU A 14 -3.48 7.58 17.64
CA LEU A 14 -3.58 6.14 17.88
C LEU A 14 -4.72 5.83 18.87
N THR A 15 -5.50 4.80 18.56
CA THR A 15 -6.62 4.34 19.39
C THR A 15 -6.34 3.01 20.10
N GLY A 16 -5.21 2.37 19.78
CA GLY A 16 -4.76 1.13 20.40
C GLY A 16 -4.15 0.13 19.41
N PRO A 17 -3.58 -0.98 19.89
CA PRO A 17 -3.04 -2.03 19.02
C PRO A 17 -4.17 -2.84 18.37
N TYR A 18 -3.86 -3.55 17.29
CA TYR A 18 -4.69 -4.65 16.81
C TYR A 18 -4.44 -5.89 17.69
N ALA A 19 -5.48 -6.67 17.99
CA ALA A 19 -5.32 -7.94 18.70
C ALA A 19 -4.71 -9.02 17.80
N HIS A 20 -5.21 -9.09 16.57
CA HIS A 20 -4.76 -9.97 15.49
C HIS A 20 -4.73 -9.20 14.18
N LEU A 21 -3.92 -9.65 13.24
CA LEU A 21 -4.02 -9.20 11.86
C LEU A 21 -5.25 -9.85 11.20
N LEU A 22 -5.86 -9.13 10.27
CA LEU A 22 -6.77 -9.76 9.30
C LEU A 22 -5.94 -10.69 8.40
N GLN A 23 -6.57 -11.74 7.87
CA GLN A 23 -5.94 -12.54 6.80
C GLN A 23 -5.56 -11.60 5.65
N PRO A 24 -4.45 -11.87 4.94
CA PRO A 24 -4.26 -11.38 3.59
C PRO A 24 -5.53 -11.52 2.74
N ALA A 25 -5.71 -10.60 1.80
CA ALA A 25 -6.76 -10.75 0.80
C ALA A 25 -6.23 -11.52 -0.42
N THR A 26 -7.13 -12.17 -1.15
CA THR A 26 -6.83 -12.92 -2.38
C THR A 26 -6.76 -12.05 -3.64
N THR A 27 -6.44 -10.75 -3.52
CA THR A 27 -6.51 -9.76 -4.61
C THR A 27 -5.78 -10.20 -5.88
N TYR A 28 -4.61 -10.83 -5.75
CA TYR A 28 -3.86 -11.41 -6.87
C TYR A 28 -3.62 -12.91 -6.74
N ALA A 29 -4.27 -13.56 -5.77
CA ALA A 29 -4.08 -14.98 -5.54
C ALA A 29 -4.64 -15.80 -6.72
N THR A 30 -3.76 -16.54 -7.39
CA THR A 30 -4.13 -17.32 -8.57
C THR A 30 -5.04 -18.50 -8.19
N GLY A 31 -6.15 -18.66 -8.90
CA GLY A 31 -7.09 -19.77 -8.70
C GLY A 31 -8.03 -19.62 -7.51
N LEU A 32 -8.05 -18.45 -6.85
CA LEU A 32 -8.98 -18.14 -5.76
C LEU A 32 -9.93 -17.00 -6.17
N PRO A 33 -11.13 -16.89 -5.56
CA PRO A 33 -11.98 -15.71 -5.75
C PRO A 33 -11.22 -14.44 -5.34
N PRO A 34 -11.26 -13.34 -6.11
CA PRO A 34 -10.54 -12.12 -5.76
C PRO A 34 -11.21 -11.36 -4.61
N GLY A 35 -10.40 -10.66 -3.80
CA GLY A 35 -10.91 -9.74 -2.78
C GLY A 35 -11.62 -10.39 -1.59
N VAL A 36 -11.28 -11.65 -1.26
CA VAL A 36 -11.78 -12.32 -0.05
C VAL A 36 -10.62 -12.62 0.90
N PRO A 37 -10.89 -12.86 2.20
CA PRO A 37 -9.87 -13.35 3.12
C PRO A 37 -9.25 -14.66 2.61
N ASP A 38 -7.92 -14.71 2.55
CA ASP A 38 -7.19 -15.85 2.02
C ASP A 38 -7.12 -16.99 3.05
N ALA A 39 -7.95 -18.01 2.82
CA ALA A 39 -8.07 -19.18 3.68
C ALA A 39 -6.79 -20.01 3.84
N ARG A 40 -5.74 -19.76 3.03
CA ARG A 40 -4.42 -20.39 3.21
C ARG A 40 -3.71 -19.88 4.48
N PHE A 41 -4.08 -18.70 4.97
CA PHE A 41 -3.53 -18.08 6.17
C PHE A 41 -4.48 -18.23 7.38
N PRO A 42 -3.98 -18.28 8.62
CA PRO A 42 -4.82 -18.30 9.82
C PRO A 42 -5.61 -16.99 10.01
N ALA A 43 -6.85 -17.10 10.50
CA ALA A 43 -7.70 -15.94 10.82
C ALA A 43 -7.28 -15.17 12.09
N ASN A 44 -6.26 -15.65 12.80
CA ASN A 44 -5.79 -15.13 14.09
C ASN A 44 -4.28 -14.87 14.08
N LEU A 45 -3.72 -14.46 12.95
CA LEU A 45 -2.32 -14.08 12.85
C LEU A 45 -1.94 -13.08 13.95
N PRO A 46 -0.82 -13.30 14.68
CA PRO A 46 -0.35 -12.33 15.67
C PRO A 46 -0.15 -10.95 15.05
N ASN A 47 -0.45 -9.89 15.81
CA ASN A 47 -0.19 -8.52 15.38
C ASN A 47 1.32 -8.24 15.32
N GLY A 48 1.94 -8.56 14.19
CA GLY A 48 3.37 -8.41 13.93
C GLY A 48 3.80 -9.13 12.65
N PRO A 49 5.09 -9.08 12.28
CA PRO A 49 5.58 -9.73 11.08
C PRO A 49 5.32 -11.24 11.08
N PHE A 50 4.91 -11.79 9.95
CA PHE A 50 4.75 -13.23 9.76
C PHE A 50 5.41 -13.71 8.46
N GLN A 51 5.97 -14.92 8.50
CA GLN A 51 6.62 -15.50 7.33
C GLN A 51 5.57 -16.09 6.39
N ILE A 52 5.48 -15.57 5.17
CA ILE A 52 4.49 -15.98 4.17
C ILE A 52 4.64 -17.47 3.82
N THR A 53 5.89 -17.95 3.73
CA THR A 53 6.19 -19.33 3.30
C THR A 53 5.83 -20.43 4.29
N LYS A 54 5.35 -20.07 5.49
CA LYS A 54 4.73 -21.02 6.40
C LYS A 54 3.34 -21.49 5.94
N TYR A 55 2.73 -20.76 5.00
CA TYR A 55 1.35 -20.95 4.59
C TYR A 55 1.20 -21.22 3.10
N VAL A 56 2.06 -20.63 2.27
CA VAL A 56 2.05 -20.80 0.80
C VAL A 56 3.48 -20.95 0.27
N SER A 57 3.67 -21.45 -0.96
CA SER A 57 5.01 -21.50 -1.56
C SER A 57 5.52 -20.09 -1.90
N TYR A 58 6.85 -19.95 -2.09
CA TYR A 58 7.48 -18.67 -2.44
C TYR A 58 6.89 -18.02 -3.70
N ASP A 59 6.53 -18.83 -4.69
CA ASP A 59 5.98 -18.43 -5.99
C ASP A 59 4.45 -18.32 -6.00
N ALA A 60 3.79 -18.60 -4.87
CA ALA A 60 2.35 -18.42 -4.75
C ALA A 60 2.01 -16.94 -4.70
N HIS A 61 1.07 -16.52 -5.54
CA HIS A 61 0.53 -15.17 -5.47
C HIS A 61 -0.40 -15.03 -4.27
N THR A 62 -0.30 -13.90 -3.57
CA THR A 62 -1.07 -13.54 -2.37
C THR A 62 -1.83 -12.22 -2.61
N GLY A 63 -1.98 -11.40 -1.57
CA GLY A 63 -2.57 -10.07 -1.69
C GLY A 63 -1.62 -9.05 -2.32
N ASP A 64 -2.01 -7.79 -2.26
CA ASP A 64 -1.19 -6.65 -2.65
C ASP A 64 -1.29 -5.61 -1.54
N PRO A 65 -0.20 -5.35 -0.78
CA PRO A 65 -0.19 -4.38 0.29
C PRO A 65 -0.20 -2.95 -0.24
N MET A 66 -0.60 -1.99 0.59
CA MET A 66 -0.84 -0.64 0.12
C MET A 66 0.45 0.16 -0.11
N HIS A 67 0.55 0.77 -1.29
CA HIS A 67 1.75 1.48 -1.74
C HIS A 67 1.44 2.76 -2.56
N ARG A 68 0.44 3.54 -2.15
CA ARG A 68 0.08 4.85 -2.77
C ARG A 68 0.63 6.04 -1.98
N PHE A 69 0.74 7.21 -2.62
CA PHE A 69 1.53 8.36 -2.12
C PHE A 69 1.17 8.77 -0.68
N PHE A 70 -0.07 9.22 -0.44
CA PHE A 70 -0.52 9.66 0.89
C PHE A 70 -0.57 8.53 1.92
N GLN A 71 -0.95 7.34 1.49
CA GLN A 71 -0.98 6.15 2.33
C GLN A 71 0.41 5.82 2.85
N MET A 72 1.43 5.78 1.99
CA MET A 72 2.79 5.46 2.40
C MET A 72 3.37 6.52 3.36
N TRP A 73 3.02 7.78 3.16
CA TRP A 73 3.34 8.83 4.13
C TRP A 73 2.69 8.57 5.49
N GLN A 74 1.40 8.20 5.53
CA GLN A 74 0.72 7.79 6.76
C GLN A 74 1.36 6.56 7.40
N GLN A 75 1.63 5.51 6.62
CA GLN A 75 2.27 4.27 7.10
C GLN A 75 3.58 4.58 7.85
N SER A 76 4.33 5.56 7.37
CA SER A 76 5.60 6.00 7.97
C SER A 76 5.44 6.76 9.29
N ASN A 77 4.29 7.42 9.50
CA ASN A 77 3.93 8.14 10.74
C ASN A 77 5.07 8.97 11.34
N LYS A 78 5.62 9.92 10.56
CA LYS A 78 6.77 10.77 10.97
C LYS A 78 7.97 9.96 11.52
N GLY A 79 8.20 8.76 10.98
CA GLY A 79 9.29 7.87 11.37
C GLY A 79 8.96 6.87 12.49
N LYS A 80 7.73 6.84 13.01
CA LYS A 80 7.30 5.82 13.98
C LYS A 80 7.03 4.46 13.34
N MET A 81 6.71 4.43 12.05
CA MET A 81 6.58 3.20 11.25
C MET A 81 5.53 2.21 11.80
N ASP A 82 4.41 2.70 12.34
CA ASP A 82 3.43 1.92 13.11
C ASP A 82 1.99 1.98 12.57
N LEU A 83 1.79 2.52 11.35
CA LEU A 83 0.48 2.70 10.74
C LEU A 83 0.18 1.82 9.52
N PHE A 84 1.10 0.92 9.14
CA PHE A 84 0.95 -0.02 8.00
C PHE A 84 -0.41 -0.72 7.97
N VAL A 85 -0.71 -1.52 9.00
CA VAL A 85 -1.97 -2.29 9.09
C VAL A 85 -3.20 -1.39 9.08
N TRP A 86 -3.10 -0.20 9.68
CA TRP A 86 -4.24 0.72 9.77
C TRP A 86 -4.53 1.39 8.42
N ALA A 87 -3.50 1.88 7.72
CA ALA A 87 -3.66 2.48 6.40
C ALA A 87 -4.23 1.46 5.40
N ASP A 88 -3.68 0.24 5.40
CA ASP A 88 -4.13 -0.86 4.56
C ASP A 88 -5.61 -1.18 4.79
N GLN A 89 -6.10 -1.18 6.03
CA GLN A 89 -7.49 -1.52 6.35
C GLN A 89 -8.49 -0.38 6.19
N THR A 90 -8.04 0.88 6.21
CA THR A 90 -8.95 2.04 6.24
C THR A 90 -9.12 2.73 4.91
N VAL A 91 -8.09 2.75 4.07
CA VAL A 91 -8.15 3.39 2.74
C VAL A 91 -7.84 2.41 1.62
N GLY A 92 -6.81 1.57 1.79
CA GLY A 92 -6.35 0.70 0.71
C GLY A 92 -6.10 1.46 -0.59
N ILE A 93 -6.50 0.88 -1.73
CA ILE A 93 -6.26 1.46 -3.07
C ILE A 93 -7.18 2.64 -3.39
N GLY A 94 -8.09 3.01 -2.48
CA GLY A 94 -9.03 4.11 -2.65
C GLY A 94 -10.34 3.71 -3.35
N PRO A 95 -11.37 4.58 -3.31
CA PRO A 95 -12.71 4.29 -3.81
C PRO A 95 -12.84 4.22 -5.33
N GLN A 96 -11.96 4.86 -6.10
CA GLN A 96 -12.13 5.01 -7.55
C GLN A 96 -11.35 3.95 -8.34
N ASN A 97 -11.47 2.70 -7.89
CA ASN A 97 -10.96 1.52 -8.59
C ASN A 97 -12.07 0.77 -9.30
N GLY A 98 -11.68 -0.14 -10.21
CA GLY A 98 -12.63 -1.04 -10.87
C GLY A 98 -13.26 -2.03 -9.87
N ALA A 99 -14.39 -2.62 -10.25
CA ALA A 99 -15.05 -3.62 -9.42
C ALA A 99 -14.21 -4.91 -9.28
N PRO A 100 -14.17 -5.56 -8.10
CA PRO A 100 -14.73 -5.06 -6.84
C PRO A 100 -13.93 -3.88 -6.30
N ALA A 101 -14.60 -2.75 -6.07
CA ALA A 101 -13.97 -1.55 -5.55
C ALA A 101 -13.92 -1.62 -4.02
N PRO A 102 -12.84 -1.13 -3.37
CA PRO A 102 -12.80 -0.99 -1.92
C PRO A 102 -13.99 -0.22 -1.37
N THR A 103 -14.38 -0.56 -0.14
CA THR A 103 -15.36 0.18 0.64
C THR A 103 -14.78 0.58 1.99
N PRO A 104 -15.34 1.57 2.69
CA PRO A 104 -14.96 1.84 4.07
C PRO A 104 -15.01 0.57 4.91
N GLY A 105 -13.89 0.21 5.54
CA GLY A 105 -13.76 -1.00 6.37
C GLY A 105 -13.55 -2.32 5.61
N ASN A 106 -13.50 -2.31 4.27
CA ASN A 106 -13.08 -3.45 3.47
C ASN A 106 -12.30 -3.02 2.23
N THR A 107 -10.97 -3.06 2.36
CA THR A 107 -10.03 -2.54 1.36
C THR A 107 -9.37 -3.62 0.51
N PHE A 108 -9.65 -4.90 0.81
CA PHE A 108 -8.99 -6.05 0.17
C PHE A 108 -7.45 -6.04 0.31
N GLN A 109 -6.93 -5.52 1.43
CA GLN A 109 -5.49 -5.54 1.74
C GLN A 109 -5.17 -6.59 2.81
N GLY A 110 -6.00 -6.64 3.86
CA GLY A 110 -5.82 -7.60 4.94
C GLY A 110 -4.59 -7.28 5.81
N GLY A 111 -3.86 -8.31 6.20
CA GLY A 111 -2.60 -8.21 6.95
C GLY A 111 -1.34 -8.31 6.09
N GLU A 112 -1.45 -8.30 4.75
CA GLU A 112 -0.35 -8.63 3.82
C GLU A 112 0.90 -7.77 4.03
N ALA A 113 0.76 -6.49 4.39
CA ALA A 113 1.88 -5.60 4.65
C ALA A 113 2.82 -6.05 5.80
N MET A 114 2.38 -6.98 6.65
CA MET A 114 3.21 -7.57 7.71
C MET A 114 3.87 -8.89 7.27
N GLY A 115 3.60 -9.35 6.05
CA GLY A 115 4.21 -10.55 5.49
C GLY A 115 5.68 -10.34 5.13
N PHE A 116 6.52 -11.35 5.33
CA PHE A 116 7.90 -11.35 4.84
C PHE A 116 8.31 -12.71 4.29
N TYR A 117 9.33 -12.67 3.41
CA TYR A 117 10.07 -13.84 2.96
C TYR A 117 11.43 -13.87 3.67
N ASN A 118 11.76 -15.00 4.26
CA ASN A 118 13.01 -15.22 4.98
C ASN A 118 14.07 -15.86 4.09
N MET A 119 14.87 -15.02 3.44
CA MET A 119 15.98 -15.47 2.60
C MET A 119 17.01 -16.33 3.36
N SER A 120 17.19 -16.10 4.67
CA SER A 120 18.16 -16.86 5.48
C SER A 120 17.75 -18.33 5.71
N THR A 121 16.46 -18.62 5.60
CA THR A 121 15.90 -19.99 5.72
C THR A 121 15.52 -20.59 4.37
N GLY A 122 15.90 -19.94 3.27
CA GLY A 122 15.76 -20.49 1.92
C GLY A 122 14.51 -20.05 1.13
N ASP A 123 13.76 -19.05 1.57
CA ASP A 123 12.53 -18.63 0.86
C ASP A 123 12.82 -18.07 -0.54
N ALA A 124 13.91 -17.31 -0.70
CA ALA A 124 14.27 -16.63 -1.95
C ALA A 124 15.66 -17.07 -2.46
N PRO A 125 15.84 -18.34 -2.88
CA PRO A 125 17.17 -18.93 -3.12
C PRO A 125 17.92 -18.26 -4.28
N LEU A 126 17.21 -17.79 -5.31
CA LEU A 126 17.84 -17.07 -6.42
C LEU A 126 18.39 -15.70 -5.98
N PHE A 127 17.62 -14.95 -5.18
CA PHE A 127 18.08 -13.68 -4.62
C PHE A 127 19.25 -13.89 -3.66
N LYS A 128 19.23 -14.97 -2.86
CA LYS A 128 20.37 -15.35 -2.01
C LYS A 128 21.63 -15.62 -2.83
N ALA A 129 21.52 -16.39 -3.91
CA ALA A 129 22.65 -16.65 -4.79
C ALA A 129 23.20 -15.36 -5.41
N MET A 130 22.34 -14.43 -5.84
CA MET A 130 22.80 -13.12 -6.33
C MET A 130 23.50 -12.31 -5.23
N ALA A 131 22.96 -12.27 -4.01
CA ALA A 131 23.58 -11.55 -2.90
C ALA A 131 24.94 -12.16 -2.49
N ASP A 132 25.09 -13.48 -2.54
CA ASP A 132 26.34 -14.19 -2.20
C ASP A 132 27.45 -14.02 -3.24
N HIS A 133 27.07 -13.88 -4.51
CA HIS A 133 28.01 -13.85 -5.63
C HIS A 133 28.24 -12.44 -6.20
N TYR A 134 27.43 -11.45 -5.81
CA TYR A 134 27.51 -10.07 -6.28
C TYR A 134 27.39 -9.08 -5.11
N ALA A 135 26.67 -7.97 -5.31
CA ALA A 135 26.47 -6.94 -4.31
C ALA A 135 24.98 -6.81 -3.99
N ILE A 136 24.68 -6.50 -2.72
CA ILE A 136 23.36 -6.14 -2.23
C ILE A 136 23.48 -4.84 -1.42
N SER A 137 22.46 -4.01 -1.46
CA SER A 137 22.35 -2.81 -0.61
C SER A 137 21.14 -2.96 0.29
N ASP A 138 21.35 -2.83 1.60
CA ASP A 138 20.32 -2.77 2.64
C ASP A 138 19.96 -1.33 3.04
N ASN A 139 20.51 -0.34 2.33
CA ASN A 139 20.30 1.09 2.57
C ASN A 139 19.83 1.83 1.31
N TYR A 140 19.27 1.10 0.35
CA TYR A 140 18.55 1.69 -0.78
C TYR A 140 17.16 2.11 -0.34
N HIS A 141 16.76 3.32 -0.74
CA HIS A 141 15.41 3.85 -0.50
C HIS A 141 14.79 4.21 -1.83
N GLN A 142 13.52 3.87 -2.02
CA GLN A 142 12.77 4.38 -3.17
C GLN A 142 12.82 5.92 -3.16
N PRO A 143 13.02 6.57 -4.32
CA PRO A 143 13.18 8.02 -4.38
C PRO A 143 11.87 8.77 -4.08
N ILE A 144 10.72 8.15 -4.36
CA ILE A 144 9.41 8.78 -4.21
C ILE A 144 8.49 7.80 -3.44
N MET A 145 7.86 8.30 -2.39
CA MET A 145 6.76 7.59 -1.73
C MET A 145 5.61 7.42 -2.71
N GLY A 146 5.04 6.23 -2.81
CA GLY A 146 3.91 5.95 -3.69
C GLY A 146 4.24 4.90 -4.75
N GLY A 147 3.33 4.79 -5.72
CA GLY A 147 3.27 3.61 -6.57
C GLY A 147 4.23 3.60 -7.74
N THR A 148 4.02 2.59 -8.58
CA THR A 148 4.81 2.24 -9.76
C THR A 148 5.07 3.44 -10.69
N GLY A 149 4.03 4.20 -11.06
CA GLY A 149 4.15 5.26 -12.08
C GLY A 149 5.18 6.34 -11.73
N ALA A 150 5.10 6.91 -10.53
CA ALA A 150 6.02 7.96 -10.08
C ALA A 150 7.47 7.46 -9.98
N ASN A 151 7.66 6.26 -9.42
CA ASN A 151 9.00 5.66 -9.28
C ASN A 151 9.65 5.32 -10.63
N PHE A 152 8.87 4.83 -11.61
CA PHE A 152 9.39 4.60 -12.97
C PHE A 152 9.89 5.88 -13.62
N ILE A 153 9.16 6.99 -13.49
CA ILE A 153 9.58 8.29 -14.03
C ILE A 153 10.87 8.74 -13.34
N ALA A 154 10.90 8.72 -12.00
CA ALA A 154 12.06 9.14 -11.23
C ALA A 154 13.34 8.36 -11.57
N ILE A 155 13.24 7.03 -11.75
CA ILE A 155 14.37 6.19 -12.15
C ILE A 155 14.86 6.55 -13.56
N ALA A 156 13.95 6.84 -14.48
CA ALA A 156 14.30 7.11 -15.87
C ALA A 156 14.81 8.54 -16.11
N THR A 157 14.32 9.52 -15.37
CA THR A 157 14.57 10.95 -15.63
C THR A 157 15.34 11.65 -14.51
N GLY A 158 15.36 11.10 -13.30
CA GLY A 158 15.83 11.81 -12.10
C GLY A 158 14.91 12.94 -11.64
N ASP A 159 13.66 12.97 -12.12
CA ASP A 159 12.70 14.06 -11.90
C ASP A 159 11.27 13.52 -11.71
N VAL A 160 10.31 14.41 -11.40
CA VAL A 160 8.88 14.11 -11.31
C VAL A 160 8.15 14.50 -12.59
N ALA A 161 7.06 13.80 -12.91
CA ALA A 161 6.16 14.22 -13.99
C ALA A 161 5.16 15.27 -13.50
N PHE A 162 4.80 16.18 -14.40
CA PHE A 162 3.71 17.14 -14.22
C PHE A 162 2.73 17.03 -15.39
N HIS A 163 1.47 17.38 -15.14
CA HIS A 163 0.46 17.41 -16.19
C HIS A 163 0.76 18.55 -17.17
N ASN A 164 0.68 18.25 -18.46
CA ASN A 164 0.79 19.25 -19.51
C ASN A 164 -0.25 19.00 -20.60
N LEU A 165 -0.68 20.09 -21.24
CA LEU A 165 -1.51 20.06 -22.43
C LEU A 165 -0.70 20.64 -23.59
N ASN A 166 -0.39 19.82 -24.58
CA ASN A 166 0.42 20.20 -25.76
C ASN A 166 1.79 20.79 -25.40
N GLY A 167 2.48 20.22 -24.40
CA GLY A 167 3.80 20.65 -23.97
C GLY A 167 3.81 21.91 -23.08
N VAL A 168 2.64 22.43 -22.72
CA VAL A 168 2.50 23.56 -21.78
C VAL A 168 1.96 23.02 -20.45
N PRO A 169 2.61 23.32 -19.30
CA PRO A 169 2.09 22.95 -17.99
C PRO A 169 0.63 23.39 -17.83
N ASP A 170 -0.21 22.50 -17.33
CA ASP A 170 -1.65 22.75 -17.18
C ASP A 170 -2.21 21.96 -15.99
N THR A 171 -3.36 22.37 -15.47
CA THR A 171 -4.04 21.65 -14.38
C THR A 171 -4.62 20.33 -14.90
N PRO A 172 -4.36 19.19 -14.26
CA PRO A 172 -4.94 17.91 -14.66
C PRO A 172 -6.47 17.92 -14.50
N PRO A 173 -7.19 17.00 -15.18
CA PRO A 173 -8.62 16.82 -14.95
C PRO A 173 -8.93 16.69 -13.45
N ALA A 174 -9.98 17.36 -12.98
CA ALA A 174 -10.30 17.40 -11.54
C ALA A 174 -10.44 16.00 -10.94
N ASN A 175 -10.97 15.03 -11.70
CA ASN A 175 -11.09 13.63 -11.27
C ASN A 175 -9.76 12.85 -11.20
N GLN A 176 -8.62 13.49 -11.49
CA GLN A 176 -7.28 12.90 -11.39
C GLN A 176 -6.43 13.56 -10.29
N ILE A 177 -6.93 14.62 -9.66
CA ILE A 177 -6.29 15.25 -8.51
C ILE A 177 -6.69 14.48 -7.25
N GLU A 178 -5.73 13.89 -6.55
CA GLU A 178 -6.00 13.16 -5.30
C GLU A 178 -6.55 14.10 -4.22
N ASN A 179 -7.53 13.60 -3.45
CA ASN A 179 -8.03 14.26 -2.26
C ASN A 179 -8.00 13.26 -1.11
N PRO A 180 -6.96 13.33 -0.24
CA PRO A 180 -6.76 12.39 0.84
C PRO A 180 -7.63 12.70 2.07
N ASP A 181 -8.49 13.70 2.03
CA ASP A 181 -9.46 13.88 3.11
C ASP A 181 -10.41 12.68 3.17
N PRO A 182 -10.76 12.21 4.37
CA PRO A 182 -11.75 11.16 4.54
C PRO A 182 -13.12 11.55 3.97
N GLN A 183 -13.84 10.58 3.42
CA GLN A 183 -15.25 10.71 3.09
C GLN A 183 -16.06 10.91 4.38
N PRO A 184 -17.17 11.68 4.34
CA PRO A 184 -18.00 11.91 5.50
C PRO A 184 -18.43 10.60 6.19
N GLY A 185 -18.23 10.53 7.50
CA GLY A 185 -18.61 9.37 8.31
C GLY A 185 -17.67 8.17 8.21
N THR A 186 -16.54 8.30 7.53
CA THR A 186 -15.52 7.24 7.43
C THR A 186 -14.31 7.55 8.31
N ASN A 187 -13.53 6.52 8.65
CA ASN A 187 -12.22 6.68 9.25
C ASN A 187 -11.18 6.52 8.13
N ASN A 188 -10.60 7.63 7.69
CA ASN A 188 -9.49 7.66 6.73
C ASN A 188 -9.78 7.16 5.30
N PHE A 189 -11.03 6.86 4.91
CA PHE A 189 -11.32 6.40 3.55
C PHE A 189 -11.46 7.60 2.60
N TYR A 190 -10.47 7.81 1.72
CA TYR A 190 -10.30 9.07 1.00
C TYR A 190 -11.46 9.42 0.05
N LYS A 191 -11.72 10.73 -0.13
CA LYS A 191 -12.72 11.26 -1.06
C LYS A 191 -12.38 10.94 -2.50
N GLN A 192 -11.11 11.06 -2.87
CA GLN A 192 -10.66 10.91 -4.25
C GLN A 192 -9.28 10.26 -4.29
N ASP A 193 -9.26 8.98 -4.65
CA ASP A 193 -8.07 8.14 -4.71
C ASP A 193 -8.34 6.88 -5.55
N GLY A 194 -7.29 6.31 -6.13
CA GLY A 194 -7.32 5.06 -6.91
C GLY A 194 -6.99 5.25 -8.39
N TYR A 195 -6.84 4.14 -9.11
CA TYR A 195 -6.30 4.14 -10.48
C TYR A 195 -7.17 4.86 -11.52
N ARG A 196 -8.41 5.24 -11.18
CA ARG A 196 -9.30 6.03 -12.06
C ARG A 196 -9.66 7.39 -11.48
N GLY A 197 -9.09 7.75 -10.33
CA GLY A 197 -9.55 8.86 -9.50
C GLY A 197 -8.45 9.72 -8.89
N GLY A 198 -7.20 9.26 -8.92
CA GLY A 198 -6.08 9.95 -8.30
C GLY A 198 -4.78 9.54 -8.98
N SER A 199 -4.17 10.49 -9.67
CA SER A 199 -2.88 10.32 -10.37
C SER A 199 -1.95 11.51 -10.16
N TYR A 200 -2.49 12.66 -9.77
CA TYR A 200 -1.75 13.89 -9.52
C TYR A 200 -1.98 14.35 -8.09
N VAL A 201 -0.93 14.88 -7.48
CA VAL A 201 -1.00 15.58 -6.20
C VAL A 201 -1.06 17.07 -6.51
N ASP A 202 -1.98 17.78 -5.85
CA ASP A 202 -1.98 19.23 -5.86
C ASP A 202 -0.92 19.72 -4.87
N CYS A 203 0.30 19.98 -5.36
CA CYS A 203 1.45 20.40 -4.55
C CYS A 203 1.46 21.92 -4.27
N SER A 204 0.31 22.59 -4.30
CA SER A 204 0.23 24.05 -4.12
C SER A 204 0.18 24.50 -2.65
N ASP A 205 0.37 23.58 -1.69
CA ASP A 205 0.39 23.82 -0.25
C ASP A 205 1.78 24.05 0.37
#